data_AF-A0A8T7L9A2-F1
#
_entry.id   AF-A0A8T7L9A2-F1
#
_cell.length_a   1.000
_cell.length_b   1.000
_cell.length_c   1.000
_cell.angle_alpha   90.00
_cell.angle_beta   90.00
_cell.angle_gamma   90.00
#
_symmetry.space_group_name_H-M   'P 1'
#
loop_
_entity.id
_entity.type
_entity.pdbx_description
1 polymer ?
#
loop_
_entity_poly.entity_id
_entity_poly.type
_entity_poly.pdbx_seq_one_letter_code
_entity_poly.pdbx_strand_id
1 'polypeptide(L)'
;MESSSERKNRARARHERRKIRQQGLSRPGVSRPDFRHLTPPGGFKLPSIKLPGFKIALYGLAGLLLIGAVIVILGRLTGGETETRAANAIWIGTEWTYDRPDETAINALADRLRENRISTVYAWVSLLQPDGAWSETIRLDAVREFVQVFRQVYPEARLYGWLSIASQGEDGGNRLGSTDIQQQVADFSRRMVDDFDFDGLFLNIVPVLDGDENFLALLRRVRATLGEDVFLSVAVPPDWTPPDDTVPQPPQIAPDTYWQPDYKKRVALLADQMVITAYNSGLSTPDDYAAWVAYQVETFAGVVAEMDAATEIIVGVPAYDAETPEHNPAVENITSAVEGVRQGLLAAGEAAEFVRGLAIYAEWDADETDWTQFRDSWLR
;
A
#
# COMPACT_ATOMS: atom_id res chain seq x y z
N MET A 1 -28.77 -54.16 -9.77
CA MET A 1 -27.67 -55.13 -9.67
C MET A 1 -27.03 -55.23 -11.04
N GLU A 2 -26.26 -54.22 -11.44
CA GLU A 2 -25.54 -54.14 -12.73
C GLU A 2 -24.64 -52.90 -12.65
N SER A 3 -23.33 -53.07 -12.43
CA SER A 3 -22.24 -52.10 -12.72
C SER A 3 -20.86 -52.52 -12.16
N SER A 4 -20.76 -53.68 -11.49
CA SER A 4 -19.48 -54.20 -10.98
C SER A 4 -18.69 -55.06 -11.99
N SER A 5 -19.30 -55.47 -13.12
CA SER A 5 -18.64 -56.34 -14.12
C SER A 5 -17.86 -55.59 -15.21
N GLU A 6 -18.14 -54.30 -15.47
CA GLU A 6 -17.49 -53.56 -16.56
C GLU A 6 -16.11 -52.97 -16.21
N ARG A 7 -15.83 -52.70 -14.93
CA ARG A 7 -14.52 -52.13 -14.53
C ARG A 7 -13.37 -53.16 -14.54
N LYS A 8 -13.65 -54.46 -14.46
CA LYS A 8 -12.62 -55.53 -14.55
C LYS A 8 -12.15 -55.83 -15.99
N ASN A 9 -12.90 -55.42 -17.02
CA ASN A 9 -12.59 -55.76 -18.42
C ASN A 9 -11.64 -54.78 -19.13
N ARG A 10 -11.52 -53.52 -18.67
CA ARG A 10 -10.63 -52.54 -19.33
C ARG A 10 -9.15 -52.67 -18.93
N ALA A 11 -8.85 -53.26 -17.76
CA ALA A 11 -7.47 -53.46 -17.30
C ALA A 11 -6.77 -54.66 -17.98
N ARG A 12 -7.52 -55.73 -18.31
CA ARG A 12 -6.98 -56.93 -18.98
C ARG A 12 -6.60 -56.67 -20.44
N ALA A 13 -7.37 -55.85 -21.16
CA ALA A 13 -7.13 -55.52 -22.56
C ALA A 13 -5.83 -54.71 -22.82
N ARG A 14 -5.32 -53.98 -21.82
CA ARG A 14 -4.07 -53.21 -21.94
C ARG A 14 -2.81 -54.08 -21.75
N HIS A 15 -2.91 -55.20 -21.04
CA HIS A 15 -1.77 -56.11 -20.82
C HIS A 15 -1.52 -57.05 -22.01
N GLU A 16 -2.56 -57.49 -22.72
CA GLU A 16 -2.41 -58.34 -23.91
C GLU A 16 -1.81 -57.61 -25.11
N ARG A 17 -2.18 -56.33 -25.32
CA ARG A 17 -1.60 -55.51 -26.41
C ARG A 17 -0.09 -55.26 -26.25
N ARG A 18 0.44 -55.32 -25.02
CA ARG A 18 1.87 -55.15 -24.75
C ARG A 18 2.68 -56.43 -25.00
N LYS A 19 2.08 -57.62 -24.84
CA LYS A 19 2.70 -58.92 -25.16
C LYS A 19 2.79 -59.19 -26.67
N ILE A 20 1.78 -58.76 -27.44
CA ILE A 20 1.73 -58.97 -28.90
C ILE A 20 2.82 -58.18 -29.65
N ARG A 21 3.28 -57.04 -29.11
CA ARG A 21 4.32 -56.20 -29.75
C ARG A 21 5.76 -56.68 -29.50
N GLN A 22 5.97 -57.62 -28.57
CA GLN A 22 7.29 -58.14 -28.21
C GLN A 22 7.60 -59.54 -28.80
N GLN A 23 6.67 -60.16 -29.54
CA GLN A 23 6.79 -61.56 -30.00
C GLN A 23 6.78 -61.78 -31.52
N GLY A 24 6.95 -60.75 -32.34
CA GLY A 24 7.31 -60.90 -33.75
C GLY A 24 8.57 -60.07 -34.03
N LEU A 25 9.71 -60.58 -34.47
CA LEU A 25 9.99 -61.80 -35.23
C LEU A 25 11.42 -62.26 -34.95
N SER A 26 11.59 -63.54 -34.67
CA SER A 26 12.87 -64.26 -34.72
C SER A 26 12.98 -65.03 -36.05
N ARG A 27 14.10 -64.77 -36.77
CA ARG A 27 14.92 -65.49 -37.81
C ARG A 27 14.61 -66.98 -38.13
N PRO A 28 15.21 -67.67 -39.16
CA PRO A 28 16.39 -67.37 -40.03
C PRO A 28 16.28 -67.84 -41.54
N GLY A 29 17.34 -67.66 -42.37
CA GLY A 29 17.48 -68.42 -43.64
C GLY A 29 18.46 -67.96 -44.76
N VAL A 30 19.78 -68.10 -44.52
CA VAL A 30 20.92 -68.47 -45.42
C VAL A 30 21.02 -68.05 -46.92
N SER A 31 22.12 -67.37 -47.30
CA SER A 31 23.18 -67.77 -48.28
C SER A 31 23.70 -66.66 -49.22
N ARG A 32 25.00 -66.29 -49.10
CA ARG A 32 26.05 -66.37 -50.17
C ARG A 32 27.34 -65.64 -49.78
N PRO A 33 28.52 -66.07 -50.30
CA PRO A 33 29.82 -65.65 -49.81
C PRO A 33 30.47 -64.50 -50.59
N ASP A 34 31.22 -63.71 -49.82
CA ASP A 34 32.52 -63.05 -50.04
C ASP A 34 32.80 -62.29 -51.36
N PHE A 35 32.95 -60.96 -51.29
CA PHE A 35 34.00 -60.20 -52.01
C PHE A 35 34.29 -58.85 -51.32
N ARG A 36 35.55 -58.71 -50.92
CA ARG A 36 36.26 -57.56 -50.33
C ARG A 36 35.69 -56.18 -50.64
N HIS A 37 35.39 -55.41 -49.60
CA HIS A 37 35.39 -53.95 -49.64
C HIS A 37 36.52 -53.40 -48.78
N LEU A 38 37.32 -52.57 -49.44
CA LEU A 38 38.59 -51.99 -49.02
C LEU A 38 38.42 -51.13 -47.76
N THR A 39 39.25 -51.39 -46.75
CA THR A 39 39.40 -50.55 -45.56
C THR A 39 39.97 -49.19 -45.99
N PRO A 40 39.31 -48.06 -45.72
CA PRO A 40 39.93 -46.76 -45.89
C PRO A 40 41.03 -46.58 -44.83
N PRO A 41 42.21 -46.06 -45.18
CA PRO A 41 43.23 -45.72 -44.21
C PRO A 41 42.80 -44.46 -43.46
N GLY A 42 42.73 -44.53 -42.14
CA GLY A 42 42.52 -43.34 -41.31
C GLY A 42 41.38 -43.50 -40.30
N GLY A 43 41.60 -44.31 -39.26
CA GLY A 43 40.80 -44.19 -38.05
C GLY A 43 41.13 -42.87 -37.36
N PHE A 44 40.19 -41.93 -37.35
CA PHE A 44 40.28 -40.73 -36.52
C PHE A 44 40.24 -41.17 -35.06
N LYS A 45 41.41 -41.30 -34.42
CA LYS A 45 41.51 -41.50 -32.98
C LYS A 45 41.08 -40.20 -32.30
N LEU A 46 39.88 -40.19 -31.71
CA LEU A 46 39.50 -39.13 -30.78
C LEU A 46 40.52 -39.11 -29.63
N PRO A 47 41.08 -37.94 -29.29
CA PRO A 47 41.98 -37.85 -28.15
C PRO A 47 41.23 -38.22 -26.88
N SER A 48 41.78 -39.14 -26.09
CA SER A 48 41.26 -39.41 -24.75
C SER A 48 41.49 -38.16 -23.90
N ILE A 49 40.46 -37.35 -23.69
CA ILE A 49 40.53 -36.23 -22.78
C ILE A 49 40.60 -36.81 -21.36
N LYS A 50 41.82 -37.03 -20.87
CA LYS A 50 42.07 -37.34 -19.47
C LYS A 50 41.84 -36.06 -18.66
N LEU A 51 40.60 -35.81 -18.29
CA LEU A 51 40.27 -34.78 -17.31
C LEU A 51 40.71 -35.29 -15.93
N PRO A 52 41.67 -34.63 -15.26
CA PRO A 52 42.03 -35.01 -13.90
C PRO A 52 40.79 -34.81 -13.02
N GLY A 53 40.32 -35.85 -12.33
CA GLY A 53 39.09 -35.77 -11.51
C GLY A 53 39.12 -34.61 -10.48
N PHE A 54 40.31 -34.22 -10.04
CA PHE A 54 40.52 -33.04 -9.20
C PHE A 54 40.06 -31.72 -9.84
N LYS A 55 40.20 -31.56 -11.17
CA LYS A 55 39.76 -30.36 -11.87
C LYS A 55 38.24 -30.27 -11.95
N ILE A 56 37.53 -31.40 -12.09
CA ILE A 56 36.06 -31.42 -12.07
C ILE A 56 35.55 -31.03 -10.68
N ALA A 57 36.17 -31.55 -9.62
CA ALA A 57 35.85 -31.14 -8.26
C ALA A 57 36.16 -29.65 -8.03
N LEU A 58 37.28 -29.14 -8.56
CA LEU A 58 37.65 -27.73 -8.47
C LEU A 58 36.67 -26.82 -9.23
N TYR A 59 36.25 -27.21 -10.44
CA TYR A 59 35.25 -26.47 -11.21
C TYR A 59 33.86 -26.54 -10.58
N GLY A 60 33.49 -27.68 -9.96
CA GLY A 60 32.26 -27.83 -9.20
C GLY A 60 32.25 -26.94 -7.95
N LEU A 61 33.37 -26.90 -7.21
CA LEU A 61 33.52 -26.04 -6.04
C LEU A 61 33.53 -24.55 -6.43
N ALA A 62 34.22 -24.19 -7.52
CA ALA A 62 34.21 -22.83 -8.05
C ALA A 62 32.82 -22.42 -8.53
N GLY A 63 32.07 -23.33 -9.16
CA GLY A 63 30.67 -23.10 -9.56
C GLY A 63 29.75 -22.89 -8.35
N LEU A 64 29.89 -23.70 -7.29
CA LEU A 64 29.14 -23.53 -6.05
C LEU A 64 29.48 -22.23 -5.33
N LEU A 65 30.76 -21.84 -5.31
CA LEU A 65 31.19 -20.56 -4.75
C LEU A 65 30.67 -19.38 -5.58
N LEU A 66 30.62 -19.50 -6.91
CA LEU A 66 30.06 -18.48 -7.78
C LEU A 66 28.55 -18.35 -7.58
N ILE A 67 27.82 -19.47 -7.48
CA ILE A 67 26.38 -19.47 -7.16
C ILE A 67 26.14 -18.87 -5.79
N GLY A 68 26.92 -19.26 -4.78
CA GLY A 68 26.84 -18.67 -3.43
C GLY A 68 27.14 -17.17 -3.44
N ALA A 69 28.16 -16.74 -4.19
CA ALA A 69 28.48 -15.33 -4.35
C ALA A 69 27.38 -14.58 -5.10
N VAL A 70 26.79 -15.15 -6.15
CA VAL A 70 25.64 -14.58 -6.86
C VAL A 70 24.41 -14.52 -5.95
N ILE A 71 24.16 -15.53 -5.11
CA ILE A 71 23.06 -15.50 -4.14
C ILE A 71 23.31 -14.46 -3.05
N VAL A 72 24.55 -14.26 -2.60
CA VAL A 72 24.91 -13.21 -1.62
C VAL A 72 24.88 -11.82 -2.26
N ILE A 73 25.30 -11.70 -3.52
CA ILE A 73 25.27 -10.44 -4.28
C ILE A 73 23.83 -10.08 -4.65
N LEU A 74 23.03 -11.02 -5.17
CA LEU A 74 21.58 -10.83 -5.28
C LEU A 74 20.99 -10.57 -3.91
N GLY A 75 21.33 -11.33 -2.87
CA GLY A 75 20.87 -11.10 -1.50
C GLY A 75 21.34 -9.77 -0.88
N ARG A 76 22.27 -9.03 -1.50
CA ARG A 76 22.68 -7.67 -1.11
C ARG A 76 22.17 -6.59 -2.06
N LEU A 77 21.86 -6.94 -3.31
CA LEU A 77 21.27 -6.06 -4.32
C LEU A 77 19.73 -6.11 -4.31
N THR A 78 19.16 -7.24 -3.90
CA THR A 78 17.73 -7.55 -3.68
C THR A 78 17.40 -7.70 -2.20
N GLY A 79 18.39 -8.00 -1.36
CA GLY A 79 18.34 -7.72 0.08
C GLY A 79 18.99 -6.37 0.36
N GLY A 80 18.56 -5.35 -0.39
CA GLY A 80 18.24 -4.11 0.30
C GLY A 80 17.24 -4.54 1.36
N GLU A 81 17.56 -4.28 2.62
CA GLU A 81 16.64 -4.50 3.71
C GLU A 81 15.25 -4.10 3.21
N THR A 82 14.27 -5.01 3.31
CA THR A 82 12.94 -4.53 3.64
C THR A 82 13.05 -3.96 5.06
N GLU A 83 13.90 -2.94 5.25
CA GLU A 83 13.55 -1.82 6.08
C GLU A 83 12.25 -1.36 5.45
N THR A 84 11.17 -1.86 6.01
CA THR A 84 9.91 -1.17 6.08
C THR A 84 10.29 0.22 6.58
N ARG A 85 10.71 1.12 5.66
CA ARG A 85 10.86 2.54 5.94
C ARG A 85 9.53 2.87 6.57
N ALA A 86 9.55 3.17 7.87
CA ALA A 86 8.34 3.44 8.61
C ALA A 86 7.58 4.49 7.81
N ALA A 87 6.41 4.13 7.31
CA ALA A 87 5.62 4.99 6.43
C ALA A 87 4.81 5.99 7.26
N ASN A 88 5.30 6.33 8.46
CA ASN A 88 4.61 7.27 9.32
C ASN A 88 4.52 8.59 8.58
N ALA A 89 3.39 9.26 8.80
CA ALA A 89 3.03 10.48 8.13
C ALA A 89 2.65 11.57 9.13
N ILE A 90 2.44 12.78 8.63
CA ILE A 90 1.95 13.91 9.41
C ILE A 90 1.19 14.88 8.52
N TRP A 91 0.16 15.52 9.07
CA TRP A 91 -0.47 16.69 8.46
C TRP A 91 0.23 17.96 8.92
N ILE A 92 0.61 18.80 7.96
CA ILE A 92 1.14 20.15 8.22
C ILE A 92 0.25 21.22 7.60
N GLY A 93 0.09 22.32 8.30
CA GLY A 93 -0.87 23.37 7.99
C GLY A 93 -0.29 24.56 7.21
N THR A 94 -1.02 25.66 7.30
CA THR A 94 -0.71 26.93 6.63
C THR A 94 0.51 27.64 7.20
N GLU A 95 0.87 27.32 8.45
CA GLU A 95 2.05 27.81 9.17
C GLU A 95 3.34 27.44 8.43
N TRP A 96 3.30 26.35 7.68
CA TRP A 96 4.42 25.88 6.84
C TRP A 96 4.26 26.30 5.39
N THR A 97 3.06 26.12 4.84
CA THR A 97 2.83 26.20 3.39
C THR A 97 2.50 27.62 2.91
N TYR A 98 1.94 28.47 3.75
CA TYR A 98 1.55 29.85 3.42
C TYR A 98 2.42 30.91 4.10
N ASP A 99 2.83 30.67 5.35
CA ASP A 99 3.49 31.68 6.18
C ASP A 99 4.99 31.83 5.93
N ARG A 100 5.56 31.00 5.03
CA ARG A 100 6.95 31.05 4.56
C ARG A 100 7.95 31.05 5.73
N PRO A 101 7.99 29.97 6.54
CA PRO A 101 9.00 29.81 7.56
C PRO A 101 10.40 29.85 6.94
N ASP A 102 11.37 30.33 7.71
CA ASP A 102 12.75 30.35 7.24
C ASP A 102 13.34 28.93 7.15
N GLU A 103 14.48 28.83 6.46
CA GLU A 103 15.17 27.56 6.27
C GLU A 103 15.58 26.90 7.60
N THR A 104 15.82 27.68 8.67
CA THR A 104 16.16 27.12 9.99
C THR A 104 14.98 26.37 10.59
N ALA A 105 13.78 26.95 10.51
CA ALA A 105 12.55 26.30 10.95
C ALA A 105 12.25 25.03 10.13
N ILE A 106 12.46 25.06 8.81
CA ILE A 106 12.26 23.88 7.94
C ILE A 106 13.28 22.78 8.26
N ASN A 107 14.54 23.11 8.55
CA ASN A 107 15.53 22.15 9.02
C ASN A 107 15.12 21.52 10.36
N ALA A 108 14.65 22.33 11.32
CA ALA A 108 14.19 21.84 12.60
C ALA A 108 12.98 20.89 12.46
N LEU A 109 12.03 21.22 11.56
CA LEU A 109 10.94 20.30 11.22
C LEU A 109 11.49 18.99 10.66
N ALA A 110 12.35 19.04 9.65
CA ALA A 110 12.89 17.84 9.02
C ALA A 110 13.64 16.94 10.02
N ASP A 111 14.43 17.52 10.92
CA ASP A 111 15.13 16.77 11.97
C ASP A 111 14.14 16.09 12.91
N ARG A 112 13.10 16.81 13.36
CA ARG A 112 12.01 16.22 14.16
C ARG A 112 11.31 15.09 13.41
N LEU A 113 11.01 15.25 12.12
CA LEU A 113 10.37 14.20 11.33
C LEU A 113 11.27 12.96 11.22
N ARG A 114 12.58 13.13 11.00
CA ARG A 114 13.55 12.02 10.98
C ARG A 114 13.62 11.29 12.32
N GLU A 115 13.73 12.03 13.42
CA GLU A 115 13.78 11.49 14.79
C GLU A 115 12.57 10.62 15.10
N ASN A 116 11.40 10.99 14.58
CA ASN A 116 10.15 10.26 14.77
C ASN A 116 9.82 9.27 13.63
N ARG A 117 10.79 9.00 12.74
CA ARG A 117 10.64 8.10 11.58
C ARG A 117 9.43 8.43 10.70
N ILE A 118 9.16 9.71 10.52
CA ILE A 118 8.10 10.23 9.63
C ILE A 118 8.73 10.48 8.27
N SER A 119 8.24 9.76 7.27
CA SER A 119 8.76 9.79 5.89
C SER A 119 7.73 10.30 4.88
N THR A 120 6.49 10.56 5.29
CA THR A 120 5.44 11.13 4.45
C THR A 120 4.87 12.39 5.08
N VAL A 121 4.63 13.43 4.29
CA VAL A 121 4.06 14.70 4.78
C VAL A 121 2.88 15.08 3.89
N TYR A 122 1.71 15.26 4.50
CA TYR A 122 0.52 15.80 3.85
C TYR A 122 0.50 17.32 4.08
N ALA A 123 0.94 18.07 3.07
CA ALA A 123 1.14 19.51 3.18
C ALA A 123 -0.05 20.28 2.60
N TRP A 124 -0.70 21.10 3.43
CA TRP A 124 -1.87 21.89 3.02
C TRP A 124 -1.63 22.69 1.74
N VAL A 125 -2.58 22.64 0.80
CA VAL A 125 -2.54 23.44 -0.43
C VAL A 125 -3.74 24.35 -0.57
N SER A 126 -4.95 23.80 -0.47
CA SER A 126 -6.19 24.56 -0.68
C SER A 126 -7.43 23.72 -0.34
N LEU A 127 -8.55 24.41 -0.12
CA LEU A 127 -9.90 23.84 0.02
C LEU A 127 -10.76 24.23 -1.19
N LEU A 128 -11.36 23.25 -1.87
CA LEU A 128 -12.43 23.51 -2.81
C LEU A 128 -13.70 23.80 -2.03
N GLN A 129 -14.08 25.07 -1.98
CA GLN A 129 -15.21 25.57 -1.19
C GLN A 129 -16.55 25.18 -1.82
N PRO A 130 -17.67 25.25 -1.07
CA PRO A 130 -19.00 24.93 -1.57
C PRO A 130 -19.45 25.72 -2.81
N ASP A 131 -18.92 26.94 -3.00
CA ASP A 131 -19.16 27.81 -4.16
C ASP A 131 -18.42 27.37 -5.45
N GLY A 132 -17.57 26.34 -5.36
CA GLY A 132 -16.76 25.83 -6.48
C GLY A 132 -15.42 26.55 -6.67
N ALA A 133 -15.03 27.46 -5.79
CA ALA A 133 -13.74 28.13 -5.83
C ALA A 133 -12.71 27.47 -4.90
N TRP A 134 -11.47 27.34 -5.38
CA TRP A 134 -10.33 27.00 -4.53
C TRP A 134 -9.99 28.18 -3.62
N SER A 135 -9.85 27.91 -2.32
CA SER A 135 -9.48 28.93 -1.33
C SER A 135 -8.02 29.36 -1.47
N GLU A 136 -7.74 30.60 -1.08
CA GLU A 136 -6.36 31.11 -0.90
C GLU A 136 -5.43 30.91 -2.11
N THR A 137 -5.96 30.92 -3.34
CA THR A 137 -5.15 30.72 -4.57
C THR A 137 -4.03 31.75 -4.75
N ILE A 138 -4.13 32.91 -4.11
CA ILE A 138 -3.07 33.94 -4.04
C ILE A 138 -1.84 33.47 -3.25
N ARG A 139 -1.98 32.47 -2.38
CA ARG A 139 -0.90 31.91 -1.55
C ARG A 139 -0.12 30.81 -2.25
N LEU A 140 -0.51 30.37 -3.44
CA LEU A 140 0.11 29.24 -4.13
C LEU A 140 1.61 29.44 -4.43
N ASP A 141 2.08 30.67 -4.64
CA ASP A 141 3.52 30.89 -4.78
C ASP A 141 4.29 30.56 -3.48
N ALA A 142 3.69 30.79 -2.31
CA ALA A 142 4.28 30.36 -1.03
C ALA A 142 4.34 28.84 -0.90
N VAL A 143 3.30 28.13 -1.34
CA VAL A 143 3.27 26.66 -1.36
C VAL A 143 4.39 26.12 -2.22
N ARG A 144 4.58 26.67 -3.43
CA ARG A 144 5.68 26.26 -4.32
C ARG A 144 7.05 26.50 -3.69
N GLU A 145 7.26 27.67 -3.07
CA GLU A 145 8.51 27.99 -2.36
C GLU A 145 8.77 26.98 -1.23
N PHE A 146 7.75 26.65 -0.43
CA PHE A 146 7.86 25.64 0.62
C PHE A 146 8.28 24.28 0.07
N VAL A 147 7.63 23.78 -1.00
CA VAL A 147 7.98 22.49 -1.62
C VAL A 147 9.44 22.48 -2.05
N GLN A 148 9.92 23.54 -2.70
CA GLN A 148 11.30 23.64 -3.17
C GLN A 148 12.31 23.56 -2.03
N VAL A 149 12.07 24.28 -0.92
CA VAL A 149 12.97 24.27 0.25
C VAL A 149 12.88 22.95 0.99
N PHE A 150 11.67 22.44 1.25
CA PHE A 150 11.47 21.18 1.97
C PHE A 150 12.15 20.01 1.26
N ARG A 151 12.04 19.92 -0.07
CA ARG A 151 12.72 18.86 -0.85
C ARG A 151 14.24 18.95 -0.80
N GLN A 152 14.81 20.13 -0.61
CA GLN A 152 16.26 20.28 -0.45
C GLN A 152 16.71 19.84 0.95
N VAL A 153 15.91 20.15 1.96
CA VAL A 153 16.19 19.87 3.37
C VAL A 153 15.93 18.40 3.73
N TYR A 154 14.86 17.80 3.19
CA TYR A 154 14.43 16.42 3.48
C TYR A 154 14.12 15.62 2.20
N PRO A 155 15.10 15.40 1.30
CA PRO A 155 14.89 14.78 -0.01
C PRO A 155 14.41 13.32 0.02
N GLU A 156 14.58 12.62 1.15
CA GLU A 156 14.15 11.25 1.35
C GLU A 156 12.69 11.10 1.78
N ALA A 157 12.04 12.19 2.20
CA ALA A 157 10.62 12.21 2.52
C ALA A 157 9.76 12.37 1.27
N ARG A 158 8.56 11.81 1.32
CA ARG A 158 7.51 11.99 0.32
C ARG A 158 6.63 13.17 0.74
N LEU A 159 6.53 14.18 -0.12
CA LEU A 159 5.69 15.34 0.12
C LEU A 159 4.46 15.29 -0.78
N TYR A 160 3.28 15.14 -0.17
CA TYR A 160 2.01 15.07 -0.88
C TYR A 160 1.21 16.36 -0.70
N GLY A 161 0.71 16.90 -1.82
CA GLY A 161 -0.15 18.08 -1.80
C GLY A 161 -1.52 17.73 -1.22
N TRP A 162 -1.86 18.31 -0.08
CA TRP A 162 -3.15 18.10 0.58
C TRP A 162 -4.20 19.04 0.00
N LEU A 163 -5.13 18.45 -0.74
CA LEU A 163 -6.31 19.12 -1.28
C LEU A 163 -7.54 18.69 -0.49
N SER A 164 -8.22 19.65 0.12
CA SER A 164 -9.50 19.41 0.78
C SER A 164 -10.65 19.77 -0.14
N ILE A 165 -11.74 19.00 -0.11
CA ILE A 165 -12.92 19.20 -0.95
C ILE A 165 -14.17 19.03 -0.10
N ALA A 166 -14.99 20.09 -0.02
CA ALA A 166 -16.34 19.95 0.51
C ALA A 166 -17.19 19.13 -0.47
N SER A 167 -17.75 17.99 -0.07
CA SER A 167 -18.59 17.19 -0.98
C SER A 167 -19.94 17.83 -1.26
N GLN A 168 -20.36 18.77 -0.41
CA GLN A 168 -21.63 19.49 -0.50
C GLN A 168 -21.44 20.90 -1.08
N GLY A 169 -22.41 21.35 -1.88
CA GLY A 169 -22.53 22.73 -2.35
C GLY A 169 -23.20 23.65 -1.33
N GLU A 170 -23.37 24.93 -1.67
CA GLU A 170 -24.02 25.93 -0.80
C GLU A 170 -25.47 25.56 -0.43
N ASP A 171 -26.13 24.76 -1.27
CA ASP A 171 -27.49 24.24 -1.05
C ASP A 171 -27.53 22.97 -0.18
N GLY A 172 -26.37 22.47 0.25
CA GLY A 172 -26.22 21.21 0.99
C GLY A 172 -26.31 19.95 0.12
N GLY A 173 -26.48 20.09 -1.20
CA GLY A 173 -26.54 18.97 -2.13
C GLY A 173 -25.17 18.38 -2.43
N ASN A 174 -25.10 17.07 -2.68
CA ASN A 174 -23.85 16.42 -3.12
C ASN A 174 -23.46 16.94 -4.51
N ARG A 175 -22.35 17.68 -4.59
CA ARG A 175 -21.84 18.27 -5.83
C ARG A 175 -20.75 17.44 -6.51
N LEU A 176 -20.34 16.32 -5.91
CA LEU A 176 -19.34 15.43 -6.51
C LEU A 176 -19.81 14.82 -7.83
N GLY A 177 -21.13 14.79 -8.08
CA GLY A 177 -21.69 14.33 -9.35
C GLY A 177 -21.51 15.30 -10.52
N SER A 178 -21.07 16.54 -10.26
CA SER A 178 -20.76 17.52 -11.31
C SER A 178 -19.47 17.15 -12.03
N THR A 179 -19.55 16.91 -13.33
CA THR A 179 -18.38 16.63 -14.19
C THR A 179 -17.40 17.79 -14.19
N ASP A 180 -17.88 19.03 -14.04
CA ASP A 180 -17.03 20.22 -14.01
C ASP A 180 -16.23 20.28 -12.71
N ILE A 181 -16.85 19.95 -11.56
CA ILE A 181 -16.14 19.82 -10.28
C ILE A 181 -15.12 18.69 -10.34
N GLN A 182 -15.50 17.53 -10.89
CA GLN A 182 -14.56 16.40 -11.04
C GLN A 182 -13.36 16.76 -11.92
N GLN A 183 -13.60 17.47 -13.03
CA GLN A 183 -12.54 17.94 -13.92
C GLN A 183 -11.65 18.98 -13.23
N GLN A 184 -12.26 19.96 -12.55
CA GLN A 184 -11.54 21.00 -11.82
C GLN A 184 -10.62 20.42 -10.74
N VAL A 185 -11.10 19.42 -9.99
CA VAL A 185 -10.26 18.72 -8.99
C VAL A 185 -9.13 17.98 -9.68
N ALA A 186 -9.40 17.22 -10.74
CA ALA A 186 -8.38 16.47 -11.45
C ALA A 186 -7.30 17.37 -12.08
N ASP A 187 -7.69 18.49 -12.67
CA ASP A 187 -6.76 19.46 -13.26
C ASP A 187 -5.91 20.13 -12.18
N PHE A 188 -6.52 20.49 -11.04
CA PHE A 188 -5.78 21.09 -9.94
C PHE A 188 -4.83 20.09 -9.27
N SER A 189 -5.24 18.84 -9.12
CA SER A 189 -4.35 17.75 -8.68
C SER A 189 -3.16 17.58 -9.61
N ARG A 190 -3.37 17.57 -10.94
CA ARG A 190 -2.25 17.45 -11.90
C ARG A 190 -1.29 18.62 -11.80
N ARG A 191 -1.83 19.83 -11.63
CA ARG A 191 -1.04 21.05 -11.45
C ARG A 191 -0.12 20.96 -10.22
N MET A 192 -0.56 20.36 -9.12
CA MET A 192 0.28 20.20 -7.92
C MET A 192 1.52 19.33 -8.19
N VAL A 193 1.42 18.34 -9.06
CA VAL A 193 2.58 17.53 -9.44
C VAL A 193 3.47 18.30 -10.42
N ASP A 194 2.88 18.82 -11.50
CA ASP A 194 3.64 19.37 -12.63
C ASP A 194 4.28 20.73 -12.37
N ASP A 195 3.57 21.60 -11.66
CA ASP A 195 3.98 23.00 -11.47
C ASP A 195 4.59 23.26 -10.09
N PHE A 196 4.42 22.33 -9.14
CA PHE A 196 4.83 22.50 -7.73
C PHE A 196 5.76 21.39 -7.25
N ASP A 197 6.01 20.34 -8.07
CA ASP A 197 6.93 19.25 -7.75
C ASP A 197 6.57 18.46 -6.47
N PHE A 198 5.28 18.35 -6.14
CA PHE A 198 4.82 17.38 -5.13
C PHE A 198 5.06 15.95 -5.63
N ASP A 199 5.44 15.03 -4.73
CA ASP A 199 5.65 13.61 -5.07
C ASP A 199 4.34 12.85 -5.33
N GLY A 200 3.22 13.43 -4.90
CA GLY A 200 1.89 12.84 -4.98
C GLY A 200 0.82 13.75 -4.40
N LEU A 201 -0.40 13.23 -4.27
CA LEU A 201 -1.54 13.95 -3.74
C LEU A 201 -2.10 13.26 -2.51
N PHE A 202 -2.58 14.06 -1.57
CA PHE A 202 -3.46 13.64 -0.49
C PHE A 202 -4.81 14.31 -0.66
N LEU A 203 -5.83 13.55 -1.05
CA LEU A 203 -7.19 14.06 -1.21
C LEU A 203 -8.00 13.83 0.07
N ASN A 204 -8.56 14.91 0.61
CA ASN A 204 -9.51 14.84 1.72
C ASN A 204 -10.88 15.34 1.25
N ILE A 205 -11.87 14.45 1.16
CA ILE A 205 -13.23 14.79 0.73
C ILE A 205 -14.15 14.55 1.92
N VAL A 206 -14.90 15.57 2.34
CA VAL A 206 -15.79 15.46 3.52
C VAL A 206 -17.13 16.17 3.27
N PRO A 207 -18.26 15.58 3.70
CA PRO A 207 -18.43 14.18 4.11
C PRO A 207 -18.47 13.22 2.90
N VAL A 208 -18.15 11.94 3.11
CA VAL A 208 -18.41 10.87 2.13
C VAL A 208 -19.11 9.71 2.83
N LEU A 209 -20.29 9.34 2.34
CA LEU A 209 -21.08 8.24 2.85
C LEU A 209 -20.81 6.95 2.07
N ASP A 210 -21.25 5.82 2.61
CA ASP A 210 -21.17 4.53 1.92
C ASP A 210 -21.88 4.57 0.57
N GLY A 211 -21.30 3.88 -0.41
CA GLY A 211 -21.91 3.74 -1.73
C GLY A 211 -21.97 5.03 -2.57
N ASP A 212 -21.25 6.09 -2.21
CA ASP A 212 -21.21 7.33 -3.03
C ASP A 212 -20.48 7.09 -4.37
N GLU A 213 -21.26 6.81 -5.41
CA GLU A 213 -20.76 6.64 -6.78
C GLU A 213 -20.10 7.90 -7.35
N ASN A 214 -20.47 9.08 -6.87
CA ASN A 214 -19.89 10.33 -7.32
C ASN A 214 -18.48 10.53 -6.76
N PHE A 215 -18.24 10.11 -5.51
CA PHE A 215 -16.89 10.03 -4.95
C PHE A 215 -16.00 9.08 -5.76
N LEU A 216 -16.50 7.89 -6.11
CA LEU A 216 -15.74 6.96 -6.95
C LEU A 216 -15.51 7.50 -8.37
N ALA A 217 -16.47 8.23 -8.94
CA ALA A 217 -16.30 8.90 -10.23
C ALA A 217 -15.21 9.99 -10.16
N LEU A 218 -15.18 10.79 -9.09
CA LEU A 218 -14.13 11.75 -8.83
C LEU A 218 -12.75 11.07 -8.73
N LEU A 219 -12.60 10.02 -7.92
CA LEU A 219 -11.32 9.32 -7.78
C LEU A 219 -10.84 8.72 -9.11
N ARG A 220 -11.75 8.11 -9.89
CA ARG A 220 -11.43 7.63 -11.25
C ARG A 220 -10.95 8.75 -12.16
N ARG A 221 -11.61 9.92 -12.10
CA ARG A 221 -11.25 11.08 -12.91
C ARG A 221 -9.86 11.61 -12.53
N VAL A 222 -9.58 11.73 -11.25
CA VAL A 222 -8.26 12.14 -10.74
C VAL A 222 -7.20 11.13 -11.16
N ARG A 223 -7.41 9.83 -10.92
CA ARG A 223 -6.49 8.76 -11.33
C ARG A 223 -6.21 8.80 -12.83
N ALA A 224 -7.24 8.91 -13.66
CA ALA A 224 -7.08 8.99 -15.11
C ALA A 224 -6.28 10.22 -15.57
N THR A 225 -6.39 11.35 -14.86
CA THR A 225 -5.63 12.56 -15.16
C THR A 225 -4.18 12.50 -14.64
N LEU A 226 -3.95 11.90 -13.46
CA LEU A 226 -2.62 11.77 -12.86
C LEU A 226 -1.77 10.65 -13.50
N GLY A 227 -2.42 9.59 -13.96
CA GLY A 227 -1.75 8.35 -14.39
C GLY A 227 -1.44 7.42 -13.21
N GLU A 228 -0.82 6.28 -13.53
CA GLU A 228 -0.46 5.23 -12.56
C GLU A 228 0.86 5.54 -11.82
N ASP A 229 1.69 6.44 -12.36
CA ASP A 229 3.02 6.74 -11.79
C ASP A 229 2.98 7.74 -10.63
N VAL A 230 1.88 8.48 -10.48
CA VAL A 230 1.72 9.48 -9.42
C VAL A 230 1.00 8.85 -8.24
N PHE A 231 1.58 8.99 -7.04
CA PHE A 231 0.99 8.44 -5.83
C PHE A 231 -0.25 9.23 -5.41
N LEU A 232 -1.37 8.54 -5.24
CA LEU A 232 -2.65 9.09 -4.79
C LEU A 232 -3.02 8.49 -3.43
N SER A 233 -2.90 9.31 -2.40
CA SER A 233 -3.41 9.04 -1.05
C SER A 233 -4.78 9.69 -0.87
N VAL A 234 -5.69 9.00 -0.19
CA VAL A 234 -7.06 9.47 0.03
C VAL A 234 -7.42 9.30 1.51
N ALA A 235 -7.94 10.37 2.12
CA ALA A 235 -8.55 10.30 3.43
C ALA A 235 -9.84 9.48 3.35
N VAL A 236 -9.98 8.49 4.22
CA VAL A 236 -11.21 7.71 4.35
C VAL A 236 -11.79 7.92 5.74
N PRO A 237 -13.11 8.19 5.85
CA PRO A 237 -13.75 8.28 7.15
C PRO A 237 -13.66 6.92 7.86
N PRO A 238 -13.65 6.92 9.19
CA PRO A 238 -13.84 5.69 9.93
C PRO A 238 -15.27 5.19 9.74
N ASP A 239 -15.49 3.92 10.01
CA ASP A 239 -16.83 3.39 10.20
C ASP A 239 -17.40 3.94 11.51
N TRP A 240 -18.17 5.01 11.42
CA TRP A 240 -18.78 5.68 12.57
C TRP A 240 -19.84 4.82 13.24
N THR A 241 -20.49 3.93 12.49
CA THR A 241 -21.54 3.04 12.99
C THR A 241 -21.19 1.58 12.71
N PRO A 242 -20.16 1.02 13.37
CA PRO A 242 -19.78 -0.38 13.16
C PRO A 242 -21.00 -1.31 13.29
N PRO A 243 -21.19 -2.28 12.38
CA PRO A 243 -22.29 -3.26 12.45
C PRO A 243 -22.11 -4.28 13.58
N ASP A 244 -20.96 -4.29 14.25
CA ASP A 244 -20.68 -5.15 15.40
C ASP A 244 -21.07 -4.43 16.70
N ASP A 245 -22.11 -4.93 17.37
CA ASP A 245 -22.62 -4.39 18.63
C ASP A 245 -21.62 -4.45 19.80
N THR A 246 -20.50 -5.18 19.64
CA THR A 246 -19.42 -5.25 20.64
C THR A 246 -18.41 -4.11 20.52
N VAL A 247 -18.42 -3.39 19.40
CA VAL A 247 -17.54 -2.25 19.17
C VAL A 247 -18.22 -0.99 19.74
N PRO A 248 -17.51 -0.18 20.55
CA PRO A 248 -18.06 1.07 21.05
C PRO A 248 -18.53 1.98 19.92
N GLN A 249 -19.76 2.47 20.02
CA GLN A 249 -20.34 3.35 19.00
C GLN A 249 -20.16 4.82 19.37
N PRO A 250 -19.55 5.63 18.49
CA PRO A 250 -19.63 7.09 18.54
C PRO A 250 -21.06 7.61 18.77
N PRO A 251 -21.23 8.75 19.46
CA PRO A 251 -22.54 9.35 19.71
C PRO A 251 -23.24 9.84 18.43
N GLN A 252 -22.48 10.06 17.36
CA GLN A 252 -22.99 10.50 16.07
C GLN A 252 -23.33 9.28 15.20
N ILE A 253 -24.57 8.80 15.30
CA ILE A 253 -25.09 7.72 14.47
C ILE A 253 -25.95 8.31 13.35
N ALA A 254 -25.58 8.06 12.10
CA ALA A 254 -26.39 8.43 10.93
C ALA A 254 -26.44 7.27 9.92
N PRO A 255 -27.42 7.24 9.00
CA PRO A 255 -27.41 6.28 7.91
C PRO A 255 -26.14 6.39 7.06
N ASP A 256 -25.70 5.26 6.51
CA ASP A 256 -24.60 5.17 5.53
C ASP A 256 -23.23 5.66 6.05
N THR A 257 -23.06 5.74 7.38
CA THR A 257 -21.78 6.07 8.03
C THR A 257 -20.92 4.85 8.36
N TYR A 258 -21.33 3.68 7.89
CA TYR A 258 -20.54 2.45 7.84
C TYR A 258 -20.26 2.10 6.39
N TRP A 259 -18.98 2.07 6.00
CA TRP A 259 -18.62 1.69 4.64
C TRP A 259 -18.66 0.18 4.49
N GLN A 260 -19.48 -0.31 3.58
CA GLN A 260 -19.56 -1.74 3.29
C GLN A 260 -18.21 -2.23 2.73
N PRO A 261 -17.84 -3.50 2.98
CA PRO A 261 -16.57 -4.05 2.49
C PRO A 261 -16.37 -3.85 0.99
N ASP A 262 -17.42 -4.05 0.18
CA ASP A 262 -17.36 -3.86 -1.27
C ASP A 262 -17.10 -2.40 -1.68
N TYR A 263 -17.57 -1.42 -0.90
CA TYR A 263 -17.30 -0.02 -1.16
C TYR A 263 -15.84 0.33 -0.82
N LYS A 264 -15.35 -0.10 0.35
CA LYS A 264 -13.93 0.01 0.74
C LYS A 264 -12.99 -0.57 -0.34
N LYS A 265 -13.31 -1.76 -0.87
CA LYS A 265 -12.58 -2.42 -1.97
C LYS A 265 -12.49 -1.54 -3.22
N ARG A 266 -13.60 -0.90 -3.58
CA ARG A 266 -13.66 -0.05 -4.78
C ARG A 266 -12.87 1.25 -4.60
N VAL A 267 -12.78 1.78 -3.39
CA VAL A 267 -11.90 2.92 -3.07
C VAL A 267 -10.44 2.47 -3.12
N ALA A 268 -10.09 1.34 -2.51
CA ALA A 268 -8.73 0.79 -2.51
C ALA A 268 -8.20 0.60 -3.94
N LEU A 269 -9.00 0.10 -4.87
CA LEU A 269 -8.61 -0.05 -6.28
C LEU A 269 -8.28 1.26 -7.02
N LEU A 270 -8.64 2.42 -6.47
CA LEU A 270 -8.43 3.72 -7.10
C LEU A 270 -7.30 4.53 -6.44
N ALA A 271 -6.87 4.13 -5.24
CA ALA A 271 -5.90 4.85 -4.43
C ALA A 271 -4.69 3.97 -4.09
N ASP A 272 -3.51 4.56 -4.09
CA ASP A 272 -2.29 3.88 -3.64
C ASP A 272 -2.21 3.82 -2.12
N GLN A 273 -2.93 4.70 -1.44
CA GLN A 273 -3.00 4.74 0.01
C GLN A 273 -4.37 5.20 0.51
N MET A 274 -4.87 4.54 1.54
CA MET A 274 -6.02 4.97 2.32
C MET A 274 -5.57 5.41 3.70
N VAL A 275 -5.90 6.64 4.07
CA VAL A 275 -5.60 7.20 5.38
C VAL A 275 -6.87 7.23 6.20
N ILE A 276 -6.98 6.33 7.18
CA ILE A 276 -8.17 6.24 8.03
C ILE A 276 -8.13 7.42 9.01
N THR A 277 -9.10 8.33 8.92
CA THR A 277 -9.19 9.49 9.81
C THR A 277 -9.92 9.11 11.11
N ALA A 278 -9.34 8.18 11.88
CA ALA A 278 -9.91 7.60 13.10
C ALA A 278 -9.84 8.56 14.31
N TYR A 279 -10.40 9.75 14.13
CA TYR A 279 -10.44 10.83 15.11
C TYR A 279 -11.76 11.62 15.01
N ASN A 280 -12.00 12.54 15.96
CA ASN A 280 -13.28 13.18 16.27
C ASN A 280 -14.37 12.16 16.64
N SER A 281 -14.00 11.16 17.44
CA SER A 281 -14.87 10.02 17.77
C SER A 281 -16.06 10.39 18.66
N GLY A 282 -15.96 11.45 19.47
CA GLY A 282 -16.92 11.78 20.53
C GLY A 282 -17.06 10.69 21.62
N LEU A 283 -16.16 9.70 21.66
CA LEU A 283 -16.17 8.64 22.66
C LEU A 283 -15.72 9.17 24.03
N SER A 284 -16.19 8.54 25.11
CA SER A 284 -16.03 9.05 26.47
C SER A 284 -14.91 8.41 27.28
N THR A 285 -14.33 7.29 26.83
CA THR A 285 -13.25 6.61 27.54
C THR A 285 -12.10 6.22 26.61
N PRO A 286 -10.83 6.26 27.08
CA PRO A 286 -9.67 5.81 26.30
C PRO A 286 -9.80 4.39 25.76
N ASP A 287 -10.33 3.47 26.59
CA ASP A 287 -10.50 2.06 26.23
C ASP A 287 -11.55 1.90 25.12
N ASP A 288 -12.66 2.65 25.18
CA ASP A 288 -13.67 2.61 24.12
C ASP A 288 -13.11 3.15 22.80
N TYR A 289 -12.36 4.25 22.86
CA TYR A 289 -11.68 4.82 21.70
C TYR A 289 -10.66 3.85 21.11
N ALA A 290 -9.82 3.22 21.94
CA ALA A 290 -8.86 2.22 21.49
C ALA A 290 -9.55 1.02 20.82
N ALA A 291 -10.63 0.49 21.39
CA ALA A 291 -11.39 -0.61 20.80
C ALA A 291 -12.04 -0.21 19.47
N TRP A 292 -12.56 1.01 19.35
CA TRP A 292 -13.09 1.54 18.11
C TRP A 292 -12.01 1.72 17.04
N VAL A 293 -10.83 2.25 17.38
CA VAL A 293 -9.68 2.32 16.46
C VAL A 293 -9.22 0.93 16.02
N ALA A 294 -9.17 -0.04 16.93
CA ALA A 294 -8.79 -1.43 16.63
C ALA A 294 -9.68 -2.03 15.54
N TYR A 295 -10.99 -1.81 15.65
CA TYR A 295 -11.97 -2.22 14.64
C TYR A 295 -11.70 -1.58 13.26
N GLN A 296 -11.36 -0.28 13.22
CA GLN A 296 -11.03 0.37 11.95
C GLN A 296 -9.81 -0.28 11.29
N VAL A 297 -8.75 -0.51 12.07
CA VAL A 297 -7.53 -1.14 11.56
C VAL A 297 -7.80 -2.53 11.02
N GLU A 298 -8.48 -3.39 11.80
CA GLU A 298 -8.81 -4.76 11.41
C GLU A 298 -9.61 -4.81 10.12
N THR A 299 -10.69 -4.03 10.02
CA THR A 299 -11.62 -4.13 8.90
C THR A 299 -11.08 -3.55 7.61
N PHE A 300 -10.37 -2.43 7.66
CA PHE A 300 -9.74 -1.86 6.46
C PHE A 300 -8.58 -2.75 5.99
N ALA A 301 -7.75 -3.27 6.91
CA ALA A 301 -6.67 -4.19 6.57
C ALA A 301 -7.21 -5.47 5.92
N GLY A 302 -8.23 -6.09 6.52
CA GLY A 302 -8.87 -7.30 5.97
C GLY A 302 -9.42 -7.07 4.57
N VAL A 303 -10.06 -5.93 4.32
CA VAL A 303 -10.59 -5.59 2.99
C VAL A 303 -9.49 -5.50 1.94
N VAL A 304 -8.38 -4.82 2.23
CA VAL A 304 -7.27 -4.68 1.27
C VAL A 304 -6.61 -6.04 1.01
N ALA A 305 -6.43 -6.85 2.06
CA ALA A 305 -5.84 -8.18 1.96
C ALA A 305 -6.65 -9.14 1.07
N GLU A 306 -7.99 -9.06 1.10
CA GLU A 306 -8.85 -9.88 0.24
C GLU A 306 -8.66 -9.64 -1.26
N MET A 307 -8.13 -8.48 -1.64
CA MET A 307 -7.97 -8.08 -3.04
C MET A 307 -6.58 -8.35 -3.61
N ASP A 308 -5.59 -8.65 -2.76
CA ASP A 308 -4.16 -8.61 -3.12
C ASP A 308 -3.80 -7.26 -3.78
N ALA A 309 -4.40 -6.17 -3.28
CA ALA A 309 -4.20 -4.83 -3.81
C ALA A 309 -2.89 -4.22 -3.29
N ALA A 310 -2.26 -3.36 -4.09
CA ALA A 310 -1.04 -2.65 -3.68
C ALA A 310 -1.30 -1.47 -2.72
N THR A 311 -2.55 -1.23 -2.35
CA THR A 311 -2.97 -0.09 -1.51
C THR A 311 -2.38 -0.19 -0.11
N GLU A 312 -1.75 0.88 0.33
CA GLU A 312 -1.23 1.03 1.70
C GLU A 312 -2.30 1.59 2.63
N ILE A 313 -2.31 1.16 3.89
CA ILE A 313 -3.14 1.74 4.95
C ILE A 313 -2.26 2.54 5.90
N ILE A 314 -2.70 3.76 6.19
CA ILE A 314 -2.16 4.60 7.26
C ILE A 314 -3.30 4.94 8.21
N VAL A 315 -3.03 4.93 9.51
CA VAL A 315 -4.03 5.26 10.54
C VAL A 315 -3.74 6.64 11.10
N GLY A 316 -4.68 7.57 11.01
CA GLY A 316 -4.59 8.88 11.64
C GLY A 316 -4.66 8.76 13.16
N VAL A 317 -3.72 9.39 13.86
CA VAL A 317 -3.66 9.46 15.32
C VAL A 317 -3.72 10.93 15.78
N PRO A 318 -4.65 11.28 16.67
CA PRO A 318 -4.87 12.67 17.07
C PRO A 318 -3.86 13.15 18.12
N ALA A 319 -3.41 14.39 17.96
CA ALA A 319 -2.52 15.14 18.86
C ALA A 319 -3.20 16.47 19.26
N TYR A 320 -4.43 16.39 19.78
CA TYR A 320 -5.23 17.57 20.12
C TYR A 320 -4.73 18.26 21.39
N ASP A 321 -4.67 19.60 21.36
CA ASP A 321 -4.26 20.43 22.49
C ASP A 321 -5.43 20.88 23.39
N ALA A 322 -6.68 20.73 22.90
CA ALA A 322 -7.88 21.24 23.55
C ALA A 322 -9.09 20.28 23.43
N GLU A 323 -10.00 20.36 24.39
CA GLU A 323 -11.29 19.65 24.35
C GLU A 323 -12.33 20.43 23.57
N THR A 324 -13.09 19.71 22.75
CA THR A 324 -14.21 20.21 21.95
C THR A 324 -15.44 19.30 22.13
N PRO A 325 -16.63 19.70 21.64
CA PRO A 325 -17.76 18.76 21.58
C PRO A 325 -17.46 17.48 20.78
N GLU A 326 -16.50 17.53 19.86
CA GLU A 326 -16.15 16.43 18.95
C GLU A 326 -15.07 15.49 19.52
N HIS A 327 -14.21 15.96 20.43
CA HIS A 327 -13.14 15.15 21.02
C HIS A 327 -12.70 15.63 22.40
N ASN A 328 -12.13 14.71 23.19
CA ASN A 328 -11.50 14.99 24.48
C ASN A 328 -10.05 14.47 24.46
N PRO A 329 -9.02 15.33 24.62
CA PRO A 329 -7.61 14.91 24.61
C PRO A 329 -7.23 13.88 25.69
N ALA A 330 -8.00 13.76 26.77
CA ALA A 330 -7.78 12.71 27.77
C ALA A 330 -8.24 11.32 27.30
N VAL A 331 -9.14 11.27 26.31
CA VAL A 331 -9.68 10.05 25.70
C VAL A 331 -8.96 9.75 24.39
N GLU A 332 -8.97 10.75 23.54
CA GLU A 332 -8.56 10.70 22.14
C GLU A 332 -7.22 11.43 22.00
N ASN A 333 -6.15 10.65 22.10
CA ASN A 333 -4.75 11.09 22.02
C ASN A 333 -3.89 9.99 21.40
N ILE A 334 -2.61 10.30 21.16
CA ILE A 334 -1.64 9.39 20.57
C ILE A 334 -1.56 8.07 21.33
N THR A 335 -1.51 8.09 22.66
CA THR A 335 -1.34 6.87 23.45
C THR A 335 -2.52 5.91 23.28
N SER A 336 -3.75 6.42 23.43
CA SER A 336 -4.96 5.61 23.25
C SER A 336 -5.11 5.12 21.81
N ALA A 337 -4.81 5.97 20.82
CA ALA A 337 -4.88 5.61 19.41
C ALA A 337 -3.89 4.50 19.07
N VAL A 338 -2.64 4.60 19.55
CA VAL A 338 -1.60 3.60 19.31
C VAL A 338 -1.95 2.26 19.97
N GLU A 339 -2.54 2.26 21.16
CA GLU A 339 -3.06 1.04 21.78
C GLU A 339 -4.12 0.38 20.90
N GLY A 340 -5.10 1.16 20.42
CA GLY A 340 -6.12 0.67 19.50
C GLY A 340 -5.52 0.12 18.20
N VAL A 341 -4.55 0.81 17.61
CA VAL A 341 -3.86 0.32 16.41
C VAL A 341 -3.15 -1.01 16.70
N ARG A 342 -2.44 -1.14 17.81
CA ARG A 342 -1.76 -2.40 18.17
C ARG A 342 -2.75 -3.55 18.33
N GLN A 343 -3.87 -3.32 18.99
CA GLN A 343 -4.94 -4.31 19.13
C GLN A 343 -5.52 -4.70 17.76
N GLY A 344 -5.77 -3.72 16.89
CA GLY A 344 -6.28 -3.96 15.54
C GLY A 344 -5.29 -4.70 14.64
N LEU A 345 -3.99 -4.40 14.73
CA LEU A 345 -2.94 -5.15 14.02
C LEU A 345 -2.88 -6.61 14.48
N LEU A 346 -3.02 -6.86 15.78
CA LEU A 346 -3.07 -8.23 16.31
C LEU A 346 -4.33 -8.97 15.81
N ALA A 347 -5.47 -8.30 15.76
CA ALA A 347 -6.72 -8.86 15.25
C ALA A 347 -6.66 -9.13 13.73
N ALA A 348 -6.04 -8.24 12.96
CA ALA A 348 -5.89 -8.35 11.50
C ALA A 348 -5.02 -9.56 11.06
N GLY A 349 -4.15 -10.07 11.93
CA GLY A 349 -3.29 -11.20 11.60
C GLY A 349 -2.35 -10.90 10.42
N GLU A 350 -2.39 -11.74 9.37
CA GLU A 350 -1.54 -11.53 8.18
C GLU A 350 -1.88 -10.22 7.44
N ALA A 351 -3.15 -9.78 7.49
CA ALA A 351 -3.57 -8.54 6.85
C ALA A 351 -2.91 -7.28 7.45
N ALA A 352 -2.30 -7.39 8.64
CA ALA A 352 -1.54 -6.31 9.25
C ALA A 352 -0.39 -5.79 8.36
N GLU A 353 0.11 -6.58 7.40
CA GLU A 353 1.17 -6.14 6.48
C GLU A 353 0.79 -4.93 5.60
N PHE A 354 -0.51 -4.73 5.36
CA PHE A 354 -1.03 -3.60 4.59
C PHE A 354 -1.05 -2.29 5.39
N VAL A 355 -0.96 -2.37 6.73
CA VAL A 355 -0.90 -1.19 7.60
C VAL A 355 0.54 -0.75 7.76
N ARG A 356 0.91 0.34 7.10
CA ARG A 356 2.30 0.74 6.91
C ARG A 356 2.82 1.70 7.98
N GLY A 357 1.94 2.37 8.70
CA GLY A 357 2.31 3.35 9.71
C GLY A 357 1.14 4.18 10.22
N LEU A 358 1.50 5.19 11.00
CA LEU A 358 0.57 6.14 11.62
C LEU A 358 0.76 7.53 11.03
N ALA A 359 -0.31 8.31 10.95
CA ALA A 359 -0.26 9.72 10.59
C ALA A 359 -0.62 10.59 11.78
N ILE A 360 0.27 11.47 12.23
CA ILE A 360 -0.03 12.39 13.34
C ILE A 360 -0.93 13.52 12.83
N TYR A 361 -2.15 13.63 13.37
CA TYR A 361 -3.10 14.72 13.14
C TYR A 361 -3.21 15.60 14.40
N ALA A 362 -2.57 16.75 14.46
CA ALA A 362 -1.74 17.35 13.41
C ALA A 362 -0.61 18.19 13.99
N GLU A 363 0.34 18.59 13.13
CA GLU A 363 1.56 19.26 13.58
C GLU A 363 1.29 20.56 14.33
N TRP A 364 0.27 21.32 13.94
CA TRP A 364 -0.05 22.62 14.55
C TRP A 364 -0.62 22.53 15.97
N ASP A 365 -1.16 21.37 16.36
CA ASP A 365 -1.65 21.09 17.71
C ASP A 365 -0.62 20.30 18.54
N ALA A 366 0.29 19.57 17.87
CA ALA A 366 1.21 18.63 18.53
C ALA A 366 2.33 19.33 19.33
N ASP A 367 2.47 18.94 20.60
CA ASP A 367 3.55 19.41 21.48
C ASP A 367 4.61 18.34 21.78
N GLU A 368 5.65 18.67 22.57
CA GLU A 368 6.71 17.71 22.92
C GLU A 368 6.20 16.50 23.72
N THR A 369 5.09 16.64 24.43
CA THR A 369 4.40 15.54 25.10
C THR A 369 3.89 14.56 24.07
N ASP A 370 3.21 15.02 23.02
CA ASP A 370 2.70 14.20 21.93
C ASP A 370 3.83 13.46 21.20
N TRP A 371 4.91 14.19 20.86
CA TRP A 371 6.09 13.58 20.24
C TRP A 371 6.72 12.51 21.12
N THR A 372 6.81 12.76 22.43
CA THR A 372 7.29 11.77 23.39
C THR A 372 6.36 10.57 23.49
N GLN A 373 5.05 10.78 23.56
CA GLN A 373 4.06 9.72 23.55
C GLN A 373 4.18 8.87 22.29
N PHE A 374 4.33 9.48 21.11
CA PHE A 374 4.49 8.76 19.86
C PHE A 374 5.75 7.87 19.85
N ARG A 375 6.89 8.42 20.29
CA ARG A 375 8.13 7.62 20.38
C ARG A 375 7.99 6.47 21.35
N ASP A 376 7.42 6.72 22.52
CA ASP A 376 7.36 5.75 23.61
C ASP A 376 6.31 4.66 23.37
N SER A 377 5.20 5.02 22.73
CA SER A 377 4.09 4.10 22.47
C SER A 377 4.18 3.41 21.11
N TRP A 378 4.72 4.04 20.04
CA TRP A 378 4.71 3.46 18.69
C TRP A 378 6.09 3.00 18.20
N LEU A 379 7.14 3.80 18.41
CA LEU A 379 8.46 3.52 17.82
C LEU A 379 9.30 2.51 18.62
N ARG A 380 8.86 2.17 19.84
CA ARG A 380 9.54 1.23 20.75
C ARG A 380 9.06 -0.21 20.61
#